data_AF-A0A806TAV9-F1
#
_entry.id   AF-A0A806TAV9-F1
#
_cell.length_a   1.000
_cell.length_b   1.000
_cell.length_c   1.000
_cell.angle_alpha   90.00
_cell.angle_beta   90.00
_cell.angle_gamma   90.00
#
_symmetry.space_group_name_H-M   'P 1'
#
loop_
_entity.id
_entity.type
_entity.pdbx_description
1 polymer ?
#
loop_
_entity_poly.entity_id
_entity_poly.type
_entity_poly.pdbx_seq_one_letter_code
_entity_poly.pdbx_strand_id
1 'polypeptide(L)'
;MEIQPQGNTQKLVDYLGKLKGIGDAKLRGIAEQTTVDVFAFTKNIRTDDVNTLMDTYNITKVTAETLHGLTEKQLLEIEDIRLTDIAKIQLFVGGKFKDIESLSKGQQCTAILDIIMLDNRDPLIVDQPEDNLDNSFITNNLVDGIRHNKNSRQYILATHNANIPVFGDAELIATLHEVEGQGEVEKSGIGSIDDENVKNNVINILEGGAKAFKMRENKYNIER
;
A
#
# COMPACT_ATOMS: atom_id res chain seq x y z
N MET A 1 -1.26 -10.70 3.58
CA MET A 1 -0.94 -9.78 4.68
C MET A 1 -0.76 -10.60 5.93
N GLU A 2 0.33 -10.40 6.65
CA GLU A 2 0.60 -11.06 7.94
C GLU A 2 0.69 -9.97 9.01
N ILE A 3 -0.02 -10.14 10.13
CA ILE A 3 0.07 -9.22 11.27
C ILE A 3 1.18 -9.72 12.18
N GLN A 4 2.16 -8.86 12.46
CA GLN A 4 3.18 -9.09 13.47
C GLN A 4 2.72 -8.41 14.77
N PRO A 5 2.16 -9.17 15.73
CA PRO A 5 1.65 -8.59 16.96
C PRO A 5 2.81 -7.97 17.74
N GLN A 6 2.62 -6.75 18.25
CA GLN A 6 3.66 -6.02 19.00
C GLN A 6 5.02 -5.89 18.26
N GLY A 7 5.01 -5.97 16.92
CA GLY A 7 6.22 -5.90 16.10
C GLY A 7 6.83 -4.50 16.01
N ASN A 8 6.08 -3.43 16.34
CA ASN A 8 6.61 -2.08 16.31
C ASN A 8 7.42 -1.76 17.57
N THR A 9 8.71 -2.09 17.53
CA THR A 9 9.66 -1.89 18.63
C THR A 9 10.20 -0.46 18.72
N GLN A 10 9.79 0.47 17.84
CA GLN A 10 10.39 1.82 17.77
C GLN A 10 10.33 2.56 19.11
N LYS A 11 9.19 2.53 19.81
CA LYS A 11 9.06 3.18 21.13
C LYS A 11 10.00 2.58 22.18
N LEU A 12 10.21 1.26 22.14
CA LEU A 12 11.15 0.57 23.03
C LEU A 12 12.59 0.96 22.69
N VAL A 13 12.95 0.94 21.42
CA VAL A 13 14.28 1.33 20.93
C VAL A 13 14.58 2.79 21.28
N ASP A 14 13.61 3.70 21.07
CA ASP A 14 13.74 5.12 21.40
C ASP A 14 13.92 5.36 22.91
N TYR A 15 13.25 4.57 23.75
CA TYR A 15 13.42 4.64 25.19
C TYR A 15 14.82 4.15 25.58
N LEU A 16 15.23 2.98 25.09
CA LEU A 16 16.53 2.38 25.39
C LEU A 16 17.71 3.25 24.88
N GLY A 17 17.57 3.89 23.71
CA GLY A 17 18.58 4.77 23.14
C GLY A 17 18.83 6.06 23.93
N LYS A 18 17.89 6.46 24.80
CA LYS A 18 18.07 7.59 25.73
C LYS A 18 18.89 7.23 26.97
N LEU A 19 19.13 5.93 27.21
CA LEU A 19 19.85 5.45 28.37
C LEU A 19 21.37 5.57 28.14
N LYS A 20 22.10 6.00 29.17
CA LYS A 20 23.55 6.15 29.08
C LYS A 20 24.21 4.81 28.73
N GLY A 21 24.98 4.78 27.64
CA GLY A 21 25.78 3.62 27.22
C GLY A 21 25.14 2.75 26.13
N ILE A 22 23.86 2.99 25.82
CA ILE A 22 23.11 2.31 24.76
C ILE A 22 22.85 3.32 23.63
N GLY A 23 23.55 3.16 22.50
CA GLY A 23 23.26 3.95 21.28
C GLY A 23 22.48 3.12 20.27
N ASP A 24 21.82 3.77 19.32
CA ASP A 24 20.90 3.15 18.35
C ASP A 24 21.50 1.94 17.62
N ALA A 25 22.77 2.02 17.21
CA ALA A 25 23.46 0.92 16.54
C ALA A 25 23.56 -0.37 17.38
N LYS A 26 23.54 -0.25 18.71
CA LYS A 26 23.58 -1.39 19.65
C LYS A 26 22.23 -2.06 19.85
N LEU A 27 21.15 -1.42 19.42
CA LEU A 27 19.76 -1.89 19.58
C LEU A 27 19.20 -2.53 18.30
N ARG A 28 20.00 -2.61 17.24
CA ARG A 28 19.59 -3.17 15.95
C ARG A 28 18.98 -4.57 16.06
N GLY A 29 19.56 -5.45 16.87
CA GLY A 29 19.03 -6.80 17.08
C GLY A 29 17.62 -6.83 17.69
N ILE A 30 17.30 -5.86 18.57
CA ILE A 30 15.96 -5.68 19.13
C ILE A 30 15.02 -5.06 18.09
N ALA A 31 15.51 -4.11 17.30
CA ALA A 31 14.74 -3.46 16.24
C ALA A 31 14.32 -4.43 15.12
N GLU A 32 15.13 -5.46 14.86
CA GLU A 32 14.88 -6.48 13.83
C GLU A 32 14.04 -7.67 14.32
N GLN A 33 13.62 -7.68 15.59
CA GLN A 33 12.75 -8.74 16.12
C GLN A 33 11.37 -8.68 15.48
N THR A 34 10.81 -9.86 15.17
CA THR A 34 9.47 -9.98 14.60
C THR A 34 8.36 -9.67 15.62
N THR A 35 8.59 -10.01 16.88
CA THR A 35 7.70 -9.72 18.00
C THR A 35 8.53 -9.53 19.26
N VAL A 36 8.12 -8.60 20.12
CA VAL A 36 8.75 -8.41 21.43
C VAL A 36 7.64 -8.34 22.48
N ASP A 37 7.71 -9.23 23.47
CA ASP A 37 6.91 -9.09 24.69
C ASP A 37 7.75 -8.30 25.72
N VAL A 38 7.29 -7.10 26.07
CA VAL A 38 7.98 -6.21 27.02
C VAL A 38 8.10 -6.80 28.42
N PHE A 39 7.18 -7.66 28.86
CA PHE A 39 7.25 -8.34 30.14
C PHE A 39 8.26 -9.50 30.11
N ALA A 40 8.29 -10.26 29.01
CA ALA A 40 9.32 -11.27 28.83
C ALA A 40 10.71 -10.62 28.74
N PHE A 41 10.83 -9.49 28.03
CA PHE A 41 12.06 -8.72 27.91
C PHE A 41 12.59 -8.24 29.26
N THR A 42 11.76 -7.57 30.07
CA THR A 42 12.17 -7.09 31.39
C THR A 42 12.41 -8.22 32.39
N LYS A 43 11.65 -9.32 32.30
CA LYS A 43 11.93 -10.53 33.08
C LYS A 43 13.32 -11.11 32.76
N ASN A 44 13.68 -11.19 31.48
CA ASN A 44 15.00 -11.67 31.06
C ASN A 44 16.13 -10.76 31.55
N ILE A 45 15.87 -9.45 31.66
CA ILE A 45 16.79 -8.50 32.29
C ILE A 45 16.92 -8.74 33.80
N ARG A 46 15.85 -9.12 34.50
CA ARG A 46 15.90 -9.41 35.94
C ARG A 46 16.60 -10.73 36.30
N THR A 47 16.61 -11.69 35.39
CA THR A 47 17.16 -13.04 35.65
C THR A 47 18.70 -13.12 35.65
N ASP A 48 19.40 -12.01 35.42
CA ASP A 48 20.88 -11.89 35.37
C ASP A 48 21.58 -12.90 34.43
N ASP A 49 20.85 -13.38 33.42
CA ASP A 49 21.37 -14.28 32.38
C ASP A 49 21.69 -13.51 31.10
N VAL A 50 22.92 -13.01 31.03
CA VAL A 50 23.48 -12.27 29.91
C VAL A 50 23.40 -13.06 28.61
N ASN A 51 23.64 -14.38 28.64
CA ASN A 51 23.69 -15.20 27.43
C ASN A 51 22.29 -15.34 26.82
N THR A 52 21.28 -15.59 27.67
CA THR A 52 19.89 -15.66 27.21
C THR A 52 19.44 -14.36 26.56
N LEU A 53 19.81 -13.18 27.09
CA LEU A 53 19.52 -11.89 26.46
C LEU A 53 20.23 -11.72 25.10
N MET A 54 21.51 -12.09 25.02
CA MET A 54 22.27 -12.01 23.78
C MET A 54 21.67 -12.87 22.68
N ASP A 55 21.35 -14.13 23.00
CA ASP A 55 20.84 -15.10 22.03
C ASP A 55 19.40 -14.77 21.61
N THR A 56 18.55 -14.36 22.56
CA THR A 56 17.14 -14.06 22.28
C THR A 56 16.98 -12.80 21.44
N TYR A 57 17.73 -11.74 21.75
CA TYR A 57 17.55 -10.42 21.14
C TYR A 57 18.65 -10.05 20.12
N ASN A 58 19.58 -10.97 19.85
CA ASN A 58 20.71 -10.77 18.95
C ASN A 58 21.50 -9.48 19.25
N ILE A 59 21.83 -9.27 20.53
CA ILE A 59 22.55 -8.09 21.01
C ILE A 59 23.95 -8.45 21.49
N THR A 60 24.85 -7.45 21.52
CA THR A 60 26.21 -7.66 22.03
C THR A 60 26.23 -7.86 23.54
N LYS A 61 27.25 -8.56 24.04
CA LYS A 61 27.49 -8.73 25.48
C LYS A 61 27.49 -7.41 26.26
N VAL A 62 28.14 -6.38 25.71
CA VAL A 62 28.19 -5.04 26.32
C VAL A 62 26.79 -4.44 26.46
N THR A 63 25.93 -4.62 25.44
CA THR A 63 24.54 -4.16 25.50
C THR A 63 23.76 -4.92 26.57
N ALA A 64 23.89 -6.25 26.63
CA ALA A 64 23.21 -7.09 27.61
C ALA A 64 23.62 -6.76 29.05
N GLU A 65 24.91 -6.57 29.32
CA GLU A 65 25.42 -6.12 30.62
C GLU A 65 24.88 -4.73 31.01
N THR A 66 24.77 -3.80 30.04
CA THR A 66 24.19 -2.48 30.28
C THR A 66 22.69 -2.57 30.61
N LEU A 67 21.96 -3.49 29.97
CA LEU A 67 20.55 -3.74 30.25
C LEU A 67 20.35 -4.35 31.64
N HIS A 68 21.21 -5.25 32.11
CA HIS A 68 21.16 -5.75 33.49
C HIS A 68 21.41 -4.66 34.53
N GLY A 69 22.17 -3.62 34.18
CA GLY A 69 22.40 -2.47 35.05
C GLY A 69 21.20 -1.52 35.21
N LEU A 70 20.05 -1.80 34.58
CA LEU A 70 18.86 -0.96 34.69
C LEU A 70 18.23 -1.07 36.07
N THR A 71 17.77 0.08 36.57
CA THR A 71 17.04 0.16 37.85
C THR A 71 15.63 -0.40 37.70
N GLU A 72 15.04 -0.90 38.79
CA GLU A 72 13.64 -1.36 38.78
C GLU A 72 12.67 -0.28 38.28
N LYS A 73 12.93 1.00 38.55
CA LYS A 73 12.14 2.10 38.00
C LYS A 73 12.14 2.09 36.46
N GLN A 74 13.31 1.91 35.84
CA GLN A 74 13.43 1.86 34.38
C GLN A 74 12.79 0.61 33.79
N LEU A 75 12.86 -0.53 34.49
CA LEU A 75 12.19 -1.75 34.07
C LEU A 75 10.66 -1.60 34.08
N LEU A 76 10.11 -0.97 35.12
CA LEU A 76 8.68 -0.65 35.19
C LEU A 76 8.26 0.33 34.08
N GLU A 77 9.10 1.32 33.76
CA GLU A 77 8.85 2.23 32.64
C GLU A 77 8.84 1.49 31.29
N ILE A 78 9.69 0.48 31.11
CA ILE A 78 9.69 -0.38 29.90
C ILE A 78 8.42 -1.23 29.81
N GLU A 79 7.96 -1.79 30.93
CA GLU A 79 6.72 -2.60 30.99
C GLU A 79 5.46 -1.79 30.63
N ASP A 80 5.50 -0.47 30.81
CA ASP A 80 4.40 0.43 30.43
C ASP A 80 4.41 0.79 28.93
N ILE A 81 5.48 0.46 28.19
CA ILE A 81 5.57 0.73 26.76
C ILE A 81 4.58 -0.17 26.01
N ARG A 82 3.57 0.47 25.39
CA ARG A 82 2.65 -0.19 24.46
C ARG A 82 3.25 -0.25 23.06
N LEU A 83 3.70 -1.45 22.70
CA LEU A 83 4.09 -1.81 21.33
C LEU A 83 2.83 -2.01 20.49
N THR A 84 2.87 -1.53 19.25
CA THR A 84 1.77 -1.69 18.29
C THR A 84 2.10 -2.78 17.27
N ASP A 85 1.09 -3.28 16.60
CA ASP A 85 1.27 -4.27 15.56
C ASP A 85 1.87 -3.66 14.29
N ILE A 86 2.53 -4.49 13.48
CA ILE A 86 2.96 -4.14 12.12
C ILE A 86 2.27 -5.07 11.14
N ALA A 87 1.70 -4.51 10.07
CA ALA A 87 1.20 -5.28 8.95
C ALA A 87 2.35 -5.51 7.94
N LYS A 88 2.78 -6.76 7.81
CA LYS A 88 3.74 -7.16 6.77
C LYS A 88 2.98 -7.47 5.48
N ILE A 89 3.27 -6.69 4.44
CA ILE A 89 2.66 -6.83 3.11
C ILE A 89 3.64 -7.55 2.19
N GLN A 90 3.14 -8.61 1.56
CA GLN A 90 3.90 -9.41 0.60
C GLN A 90 3.06 -9.67 -0.64
N LEU A 91 3.71 -9.63 -1.81
CA LEU A 91 3.09 -9.95 -3.09
C LEU A 91 3.72 -11.23 -3.68
N PHE A 92 2.89 -12.11 -4.24
CA PHE A 92 3.37 -13.32 -4.90
C PHE A 92 3.78 -13.02 -6.35
N VAL A 93 5.09 -13.00 -6.61
CA VAL A 93 5.66 -12.64 -7.92
C VAL A 93 6.69 -13.68 -8.34
N GLY A 94 6.47 -14.32 -9.49
CA GLY A 94 7.43 -15.26 -10.07
C GLY A 94 7.65 -16.50 -9.19
N GLY A 95 6.59 -17.01 -8.56
CA GLY A 95 6.64 -18.23 -7.75
C GLY A 95 7.07 -18.05 -6.30
N LYS A 96 7.31 -16.81 -5.83
CA LYS A 96 7.70 -16.51 -4.45
C LYS A 96 7.03 -15.26 -3.91
N PHE A 97 6.81 -15.23 -2.59
CA PHE A 97 6.43 -14.02 -1.89
C PHE A 97 7.63 -13.07 -1.78
N LYS A 98 7.38 -11.79 -2.05
CA LYS A 98 8.34 -10.70 -1.89
C LYS A 98 7.75 -9.63 -1.00
N ASP A 99 8.55 -9.10 -0.09
CA ASP A 99 8.18 -7.98 0.78
C ASP A 99 7.95 -6.72 -0.06
N ILE A 100 6.98 -5.89 0.33
CA ILE A 100 6.56 -4.71 -0.44
C ILE A 100 7.73 -3.75 -0.72
N GLU A 101 8.69 -3.63 0.22
CA GLU A 101 9.88 -2.79 0.09
C GLU A 101 10.86 -3.29 -1.00
N SER A 102 10.76 -4.58 -1.37
CA SER A 102 11.61 -5.21 -2.39
C SER A 102 10.97 -5.28 -3.79
N LEU A 103 9.72 -4.84 -3.92
CA LEU A 103 8.97 -4.84 -5.18
C LEU A 103 9.37 -3.67 -6.08
N SER A 104 9.17 -3.83 -7.39
CA SER A 104 9.27 -2.68 -8.31
C SER A 104 8.15 -1.68 -8.04
N LYS A 105 8.30 -0.41 -8.46
CA LYS A 105 7.25 0.61 -8.27
C LYS A 105 5.88 0.18 -8.78
N GLY A 106 5.82 -0.41 -9.99
CA GLY A 106 4.56 -0.93 -10.53
C GLY A 106 3.96 -2.06 -9.69
N GLN A 107 4.78 -2.97 -9.17
CA GLN A 107 4.33 -4.04 -8.28
C GLN A 107 3.86 -3.51 -6.91
N GLN A 108 4.49 -2.46 -6.40
CA GLN A 108 4.04 -1.78 -5.18
C GLN A 108 2.67 -1.13 -5.41
N CYS A 109 2.50 -0.41 -6.52
CA CYS A 109 1.20 0.16 -6.90
C CYS A 109 0.12 -0.92 -7.01
N THR A 110 0.41 -2.04 -7.69
CA THR A 110 -0.49 -3.20 -7.76
C THR A 110 -0.88 -3.71 -6.37
N ALA A 111 0.10 -3.97 -5.49
CA ALA A 111 -0.19 -4.49 -4.16
C ALA A 111 -1.03 -3.53 -3.31
N ILE A 112 -0.75 -2.23 -3.38
CA ILE A 112 -1.52 -1.19 -2.68
C ILE A 112 -2.94 -1.12 -3.23
N LEU A 113 -3.09 -1.13 -4.55
CA LEU A 113 -4.40 -1.06 -5.18
C LEU A 113 -5.25 -2.28 -4.82
N ASP A 114 -4.68 -3.48 -4.85
CA ASP A 114 -5.37 -4.71 -4.44
C ASP A 114 -5.87 -4.63 -2.99
N ILE A 115 -5.06 -4.06 -2.08
CA ILE A 115 -5.44 -3.85 -0.68
C ILE A 115 -6.57 -2.83 -0.56
N ILE A 116 -6.48 -1.72 -1.27
CA ILE A 116 -7.50 -0.67 -1.25
C ILE A 116 -8.81 -1.16 -1.88
N MET A 117 -8.74 -2.08 -2.85
CA MET A 117 -9.87 -2.72 -3.52
C MET A 117 -10.56 -3.81 -2.70
N LEU A 118 -10.03 -4.16 -1.52
CA LEU A 118 -10.71 -5.07 -0.60
C LEU A 118 -12.11 -4.56 -0.22
N ASP A 119 -12.97 -5.50 0.13
CA ASP A 119 -14.38 -5.24 0.46
C ASP A 119 -14.48 -4.21 1.58
N ASN A 120 -15.00 -3.04 1.22
CA ASN A 120 -15.23 -1.90 2.09
C ASN A 120 -16.43 -1.12 1.52
N ARG A 121 -17.23 -0.50 2.39
CA ARG A 121 -18.38 0.31 2.00
C ARG A 121 -18.03 1.78 1.80
N ASP A 122 -16.90 2.24 2.32
CA ASP A 122 -16.47 3.62 2.20
C ASP A 122 -16.16 3.96 0.72
N PRO A 123 -16.62 5.12 0.20
CA PRO A 123 -16.32 5.54 -1.16
C PRO A 123 -14.82 5.57 -1.42
N LEU A 124 -14.41 5.08 -2.58
CA LEU A 124 -13.02 5.14 -3.02
C LEU A 124 -12.85 6.23 -4.07
N ILE A 125 -11.97 7.19 -3.78
CA ILE A 125 -11.58 8.25 -4.71
C ILE A 125 -10.12 8.03 -5.09
N VAL A 126 -9.85 7.86 -6.39
CA VAL A 126 -8.48 7.67 -6.89
C VAL A 126 -8.24 8.56 -8.10
N ASP A 127 -7.16 9.32 -8.05
CA ASP A 127 -6.65 10.08 -9.18
C ASP A 127 -5.59 9.25 -9.89
N GLN A 128 -5.74 9.11 -11.21
CA GLN A 128 -4.88 8.33 -12.10
C GLN A 128 -4.53 6.94 -11.53
N PRO A 129 -5.52 6.07 -11.23
CA PRO A 129 -5.25 4.73 -10.71
C PRO A 129 -4.37 3.89 -11.66
N GLU A 130 -4.31 4.23 -12.95
CA GLU A 130 -3.47 3.60 -13.98
C GLU A 130 -1.98 3.94 -13.92
N ASP A 131 -1.58 4.98 -13.19
CA ASP A 131 -0.20 5.46 -13.24
C ASP A 131 0.77 4.40 -12.71
N ASN A 132 1.82 4.11 -13.49
CA ASN A 132 2.81 3.06 -13.21
C ASN A 132 2.27 1.62 -13.26
N LEU A 133 1.04 1.40 -13.73
CA LEU A 133 0.47 0.08 -14.00
C LEU A 133 0.56 -0.25 -15.49
N ASP A 134 0.69 -1.54 -15.81
CA ASP A 134 0.58 -1.99 -17.19
C ASP A 134 -0.90 -2.15 -17.61
N ASN A 135 -1.16 -2.05 -18.92
CA ASN A 135 -2.52 -2.17 -19.46
C ASN A 135 -3.19 -3.53 -19.18
N SER A 136 -2.39 -4.59 -19.00
CA SER A 136 -2.91 -5.92 -18.66
C SER A 136 -3.49 -5.91 -17.24
N PHE A 137 -2.77 -5.32 -16.28
CA PHE A 137 -3.23 -5.19 -14.90
C PHE A 137 -4.46 -4.28 -14.79
N ILE A 138 -4.47 -3.16 -15.52
CA ILE A 138 -5.65 -2.27 -15.55
C ILE A 138 -6.90 -3.06 -16.00
N THR A 139 -6.77 -3.85 -17.06
CA THR A 139 -7.89 -4.57 -17.65
C THR A 139 -8.30 -5.80 -16.83
N ASN A 140 -7.34 -6.60 -16.36
CA ASN A 140 -7.61 -7.92 -15.74
C ASN A 140 -7.77 -7.87 -14.21
N ASN A 141 -7.38 -6.77 -13.56
CA ASN A 141 -7.44 -6.66 -12.10
C ASN A 141 -8.27 -5.46 -11.67
N LEU A 142 -7.88 -4.25 -12.10
CA LEU A 142 -8.56 -3.03 -11.66
C LEU A 142 -10.00 -2.97 -12.17
N VAL A 143 -10.20 -3.09 -13.48
CA VAL A 143 -11.53 -3.08 -14.10
C VAL A 143 -12.40 -4.20 -13.55
N ASP A 144 -11.87 -5.42 -13.48
CA ASP A 144 -12.61 -6.55 -12.92
C ASP A 144 -12.99 -6.31 -11.46
N GLY A 145 -12.07 -5.83 -10.62
CA GLY A 145 -12.32 -5.49 -9.22
C GLY A 145 -13.42 -4.44 -9.06
N ILE A 146 -13.40 -3.38 -9.86
CA ILE A 146 -14.44 -2.35 -9.87
C ILE A 146 -15.80 -2.97 -10.25
N ARG A 147 -15.86 -3.75 -11.33
CA ARG A 147 -17.12 -4.38 -11.79
C ARG A 147 -17.76 -5.28 -10.74
N HIS A 148 -16.95 -6.03 -10.00
CA HIS A 148 -17.45 -6.91 -8.95
C HIS A 148 -17.95 -6.14 -7.72
N ASN A 149 -17.30 -5.02 -7.38
CA ASN A 149 -17.54 -4.31 -6.12
C ASN A 149 -18.40 -3.04 -6.24
N LYS A 150 -18.64 -2.52 -7.45
CA LYS A 150 -19.38 -1.25 -7.66
C LYS A 150 -20.82 -1.24 -7.12
N ASN A 151 -21.39 -2.41 -6.86
CA ASN A 151 -22.72 -2.56 -6.24
C ASN A 151 -22.70 -2.39 -4.71
N SER A 152 -21.55 -2.64 -4.05
CA SER A 152 -21.40 -2.54 -2.60
C SER A 152 -20.57 -1.32 -2.16
N ARG A 153 -19.84 -0.71 -3.10
CA ARG A 153 -18.94 0.42 -2.86
C ARG A 153 -18.98 1.43 -3.99
N GLN A 154 -18.96 2.72 -3.66
CA GLN A 154 -18.85 3.79 -4.66
C GLN A 154 -17.40 4.00 -5.09
N TYR A 155 -17.18 4.11 -6.40
CA TYR A 155 -15.88 4.43 -7.00
C TYR A 155 -15.95 5.76 -7.74
N ILE A 156 -15.01 6.67 -7.46
CA ILE A 156 -14.85 7.95 -8.14
C ILE A 156 -13.41 8.01 -8.65
N LEU A 157 -13.26 7.89 -9.97
CA LEU A 157 -11.95 7.75 -10.61
C LEU A 157 -11.72 8.88 -11.60
N ALA A 158 -10.60 9.58 -11.45
CA ALA A 158 -10.09 10.47 -12.49
C ALA A 158 -9.06 9.70 -13.30
N THR A 159 -9.28 9.58 -14.61
CA THR A 159 -8.47 8.70 -15.46
C THR A 159 -8.33 9.26 -16.87
N HIS A 160 -7.21 8.95 -17.49
CA HIS A 160 -6.94 9.19 -18.91
C HIS A 160 -6.91 7.89 -19.72
N ASN A 161 -7.22 6.74 -19.10
CA ASN A 161 -7.23 5.44 -19.76
C ASN A 161 -8.66 5.02 -20.10
N ALA A 162 -8.96 4.86 -21.39
CA ALA A 162 -10.29 4.45 -21.88
C ALA A 162 -10.78 3.12 -21.32
N ASN A 163 -9.88 2.20 -20.96
CA ASN A 163 -10.25 0.90 -20.43
C ASN A 163 -11.03 1.00 -19.11
N ILE A 164 -10.74 2.01 -18.28
CA ILE A 164 -11.36 2.15 -16.97
C ILE A 164 -12.85 2.51 -17.09
N PRO A 165 -13.27 3.63 -17.71
CA PRO A 165 -14.68 3.98 -17.80
C PRO A 165 -15.45 3.07 -18.76
N VAL A 166 -14.81 2.57 -19.84
CA VAL A 166 -15.48 1.75 -20.85
C VAL A 166 -15.64 0.30 -20.39
N PHE A 167 -14.55 -0.37 -19.99
CA PHE A 167 -14.64 -1.78 -19.57
C PHE A 167 -15.08 -1.92 -18.11
N GLY A 168 -14.81 -0.92 -17.27
CA GLY A 168 -15.37 -0.83 -15.91
C GLY A 168 -16.89 -0.65 -15.89
N ASP A 169 -17.50 -0.36 -17.05
CA ASP A 169 -18.94 -0.15 -17.20
C ASP A 169 -19.42 0.95 -16.24
N ALA A 170 -18.82 2.13 -16.37
CA ALA A 170 -19.10 3.25 -15.47
C ALA A 170 -20.55 3.72 -15.60
N GLU A 171 -21.24 3.84 -14.47
CA GLU A 171 -22.63 4.33 -14.41
C GLU A 171 -22.73 5.82 -14.78
N LEU A 172 -21.68 6.58 -14.48
CA LEU A 172 -21.59 8.00 -14.78
C LEU A 172 -20.17 8.33 -15.23
N ILE A 173 -20.07 8.86 -16.44
CA ILE A 173 -18.88 9.48 -16.99
C ILE A 173 -19.14 10.98 -17.03
N ALA A 174 -18.17 11.76 -16.57
CA ALA A 174 -18.15 13.21 -16.71
C ALA A 174 -16.84 13.58 -17.39
N THR A 175 -16.91 14.01 -18.65
CA THR A 175 -15.70 14.41 -19.39
C THR A 175 -15.33 15.85 -19.08
N LEU A 176 -14.04 16.10 -18.90
CA LEU A 176 -13.50 17.44 -18.65
C LEU A 176 -12.75 17.96 -19.89
N HIS A 177 -12.80 19.26 -20.09
CA HIS A 177 -11.99 19.97 -21.08
C HIS A 177 -11.33 21.19 -20.44
N GLU A 178 -10.28 21.70 -21.07
CA GLU A 178 -9.58 22.90 -20.61
C GLU A 178 -10.17 24.15 -21.26
N VAL A 179 -10.44 25.16 -20.42
CA VAL A 179 -10.89 26.50 -20.80
C VAL A 179 -10.07 27.50 -20.00
N GLU A 180 -9.25 28.30 -20.68
CA GLU A 180 -8.45 29.37 -20.06
C GLU A 180 -7.57 28.91 -18.87
N GLY A 181 -6.99 27.72 -18.98
CA GLY A 181 -6.15 27.09 -17.97
C GLY A 181 -6.92 26.41 -16.84
N GLN A 182 -8.25 26.31 -16.93
CA GLN A 182 -9.12 25.67 -15.94
C GLN A 182 -9.85 24.47 -16.53
N GLY A 183 -10.08 23.44 -15.71
CA GLY A 183 -10.91 22.31 -16.11
C GLY A 183 -12.39 22.65 -15.97
N GLU A 184 -13.14 22.57 -17.07
CA GLU A 184 -14.60 22.65 -17.09
C GLU A 184 -15.21 21.29 -17.45
N VAL A 185 -16.35 20.97 -16.86
CA VAL A 185 -17.12 19.78 -17.22
C VAL A 185 -17.87 20.04 -18.53
N GLU A 186 -17.63 19.20 -19.53
CA GLU A 186 -18.38 19.24 -20.78
C GLU A 186 -19.82 18.79 -20.52
N LYS A 187 -20.79 19.70 -20.64
CA LYS A 187 -22.20 19.40 -20.32
C LYS A 187 -22.77 18.29 -21.20
N SER A 188 -22.30 18.17 -22.45
CA SER A 188 -22.69 17.08 -23.35
C SER A 188 -21.97 15.76 -23.06
N GLY A 189 -21.00 15.76 -22.16
CA GLY A 189 -20.18 14.61 -21.78
C GLY A 189 -20.46 14.11 -20.37
N ILE A 190 -21.65 14.39 -19.84
CA ILE A 190 -22.14 13.84 -18.57
C ILE A 190 -23.21 12.78 -18.85
N GLY A 191 -22.96 11.53 -18.51
CA GLY A 191 -23.91 10.43 -18.67
C GLY A 191 -23.24 9.06 -18.72
N SER A 192 -23.97 8.02 -19.12
CA SER A 192 -23.38 6.69 -19.34
C SER A 192 -22.73 6.59 -20.73
N ILE A 193 -21.89 5.57 -20.93
CA ILE A 193 -21.24 5.30 -22.22
C ILE A 193 -22.22 4.97 -23.36
N ASP A 194 -23.48 4.68 -23.03
CA ASP A 194 -24.54 4.41 -24.02
C ASP A 194 -25.03 5.67 -24.72
N ASP A 195 -24.93 6.84 -24.08
CA ASP A 195 -25.29 8.13 -24.68
C ASP A 195 -24.33 8.48 -25.82
N GLU A 196 -24.86 8.83 -27.00
CA GLU A 196 -24.04 9.14 -28.18
C GLU A 196 -23.12 10.33 -27.95
N ASN A 197 -23.54 11.35 -27.20
CA ASN A 197 -22.71 12.51 -26.91
C ASN A 197 -21.55 12.14 -25.98
N VAL A 198 -21.83 11.38 -24.92
CA VAL A 198 -20.80 10.89 -23.99
C VAL A 198 -19.80 10.00 -24.73
N LYS A 199 -20.29 9.06 -25.53
CA LYS A 199 -19.46 8.16 -26.35
C LYS A 199 -18.53 8.92 -27.29
N ASN A 200 -19.06 9.93 -27.99
CA ASN A 200 -18.26 10.76 -28.88
C ASN A 200 -17.19 11.57 -28.11
N ASN A 201 -17.55 12.12 -26.95
CA ASN A 201 -16.60 12.82 -26.08
C ASN A 201 -15.48 11.89 -25.60
N VAL A 202 -15.82 10.70 -25.10
CA VAL A 202 -14.86 9.68 -24.65
C VAL A 202 -13.90 9.29 -25.77
N ILE A 203 -14.41 8.99 -26.97
CA ILE A 203 -13.57 8.67 -28.14
C ILE A 203 -12.64 9.83 -28.50
N ASN A 204 -13.13 11.06 -28.48
CA ASN A 204 -12.33 12.23 -28.84
C ASN A 204 -11.21 12.49 -27.81
N ILE A 205 -11.51 12.39 -26.53
CA ILE A 205 -10.59 12.73 -25.43
C ILE A 205 -9.59 11.60 -25.18
N LEU A 206 -10.07 10.37 -25.00
CA LEU A 206 -9.22 9.25 -24.57
C LEU A 206 -8.57 8.50 -25.74
N GLU A 207 -9.20 8.49 -26.93
CA GLU A 207 -8.69 7.75 -28.09
C GLU A 207 -8.07 8.65 -29.17
N GLY A 208 -8.11 9.98 -29.00
CA GLY A 208 -7.64 10.93 -30.00
C GLY A 208 -8.56 11.01 -31.24
N GLY A 209 -9.82 10.61 -31.08
CA GLY A 209 -10.86 10.68 -32.10
C GLY A 209 -11.03 9.40 -32.93
N ALA A 210 -12.18 9.28 -33.58
CA ALA A 210 -12.60 8.09 -34.32
C ALA A 210 -11.61 7.67 -35.44
N LYS A 211 -10.90 8.64 -36.04
CA LYS A 211 -9.87 8.36 -37.05
C LYS A 211 -8.65 7.66 -36.46
N ALA A 212 -8.18 8.11 -35.29
CA ALA A 212 -7.02 7.52 -34.61
C ALA A 212 -7.33 6.10 -34.12
N PHE A 213 -8.54 5.88 -33.61
CA PHE A 213 -9.04 4.56 -33.23
C PHE A 213 -9.03 3.58 -34.41
N LYS A 214 -9.69 3.93 -35.52
CA LYS A 214 -9.72 3.08 -36.74
C LYS A 214 -8.33 2.83 -37.32
N MET A 215 -7.43 3.81 -37.25
CA MET A 215 -6.06 3.63 -37.72
C MET A 215 -5.29 2.61 -36.87
N ARG A 216 -5.51 2.58 -35.55
CA ARG A 216 -4.93 1.56 -34.66
C ARG A 216 -5.50 0.18 -34.98
N GLU A 217 -6.82 0.06 -35.10
CA GLU A 217 -7.50 -1.19 -35.48
C GLU A 217 -6.94 -1.77 -36.78
N ASN A 218 -6.91 -0.96 -37.85
CA ASN A 218 -6.38 -1.36 -39.16
C ASN A 218 -4.91 -1.79 -39.08
N LYS A 219 -4.09 -1.13 -38.26
CA LYS A 219 -2.65 -1.45 -38.15
C LYS A 219 -2.41 -2.78 -37.44
N TYR A 220 -3.27 -3.17 -36.52
CA TYR A 220 -3.17 -4.47 -35.86
C TYR A 220 -3.68 -5.61 -36.72
N ASN A 221 -4.45 -5.30 -37.78
CA ASN A 221 -5.01 -6.28 -38.71
C ASN A 221 -5.75 -7.41 -37.98
N ILE A 222 -6.39 -7.07 -36.86
CA ILE A 222 -7.25 -7.95 -36.07
C ILE A 222 -8.63 -7.90 -36.73
N GLU A 223 -8.69 -8.22 -38.02
CA GLU A 223 -9.96 -8.54 -38.67
C GLU A 223 -10.29 -10.00 -38.33
N ARG A 224 -11.55 -10.24 -37.94
CA ARG A 224 -12.14 -11.57 -37.88
C ARG A 224 -12.91 -11.83 -39.16
#